data_AF-A0A5B8VG88-F1
#
_entry.id   AF-A0A5B8VG88-F1
#
_cell.length_a   1.000
_cell.length_b   1.000
_cell.length_c   1.000
_cell.angle_alpha   90.00
_cell.angle_beta   90.00
_cell.angle_gamma   90.00
#
_symmetry.space_group_name_H-M   'P 1'
#
loop_
_entity.id
_entity.type
_entity.pdbx_description
1 polymer ?
#
loop_
_entity_poly.entity_id
_entity_poly.type
_entity_poly.pdbx_seq_one_letter_code
_entity_poly.pdbx_strand_id
1 'polypeptide(L)'
;MDHSIAYLMEYSSDTINTKVIRSKFTHFSKEQSLEKSEHLMHNKEQQQQWAYYHELGEDIKKFDEVFLFGPTDAKAELFNILKKDHHFDKMKIEVSQSYNMTENQRHAFVKAHFLN
;
A
#
# COMPACT_ATOMS: atom_id res chain seq x y z
N MET A 1 -2.99 4.49 2.33
CA MET A 1 -1.61 4.23 1.86
C MET A 1 -1.17 5.38 0.97
N ASP A 2 0.13 5.62 0.97
CA ASP A 2 0.82 6.47 -0.01
C ASP A 2 2.08 5.72 -0.52
N HIS A 3 2.96 6.40 -1.24
CA HIS A 3 4.19 5.80 -1.80
C HIS A 3 5.26 5.46 -0.73
N SER A 4 5.06 5.87 0.53
CA SER A 4 6.01 5.72 1.63
C SER A 4 5.51 4.82 2.75
N ILE A 5 4.21 4.83 3.05
CA ILE A 5 3.62 4.11 4.18
C ILE A 5 2.24 3.52 3.84
N ALA A 6 2.04 2.29 4.29
CA ALA A 6 0.75 1.62 4.30
C ALA A 6 0.44 1.14 5.71
N TYR A 7 -0.84 1.29 6.07
CA TYR A 7 -1.43 0.72 7.27
C TYR A 7 -2.28 -0.46 6.81
N LEU A 8 -1.76 -1.68 6.93
CA LEU A 8 -2.49 -2.90 6.66
C LEU A 8 -3.41 -3.18 7.85
N MET A 9 -4.73 -3.11 7.63
CA MET A 9 -5.74 -3.29 8.66
C MET A 9 -6.50 -4.59 8.40
N GLU A 10 -6.28 -5.58 9.25
CA GLU A 10 -7.01 -6.83 9.22
C GLU A 10 -8.32 -6.65 9.98
N TYR A 11 -9.45 -6.79 9.30
CA TYR A 11 -10.77 -6.66 9.88
C TYR A 11 -11.41 -8.04 10.06
N SER A 12 -11.62 -8.46 11.32
CA SER A 12 -12.27 -9.74 11.63
C SER A 12 -13.05 -9.61 12.94
N SER A 13 -14.28 -10.12 12.96
CA SER A 13 -15.14 -10.16 14.16
C SER A 13 -15.19 -8.83 14.93
N ASP A 14 -15.42 -7.72 14.22
CA ASP A 14 -15.44 -6.33 14.72
C ASP A 14 -14.12 -5.77 15.30
N THR A 15 -13.04 -6.56 15.23
CA THR A 15 -11.68 -6.16 15.64
C THR A 15 -10.85 -5.73 14.44
N ILE A 16 -10.02 -4.71 14.64
CA ILE A 16 -9.06 -4.23 13.63
C ILE A 16 -7.65 -4.38 14.18
N ASN A 17 -6.84 -5.23 13.55
CA ASN A 17 -5.41 -5.32 13.81
C ASN A 17 -4.65 -4.53 12.75
N THR A 18 -3.78 -3.60 13.17
CA THR A 18 -3.04 -2.74 12.24
C THR A 18 -1.55 -3.10 12.23
N LYS A 19 -1.05 -3.49 11.05
CA LYS A 19 0.38 -3.61 10.75
C LYS A 19 0.82 -2.42 9.90
N VAL A 20 2.00 -1.87 10.17
CA VAL A 20 2.57 -0.77 9.37
C VAL A 20 3.65 -1.32 8.45
N ILE A 21 3.53 -1.05 7.15
CA ILE A 21 4.51 -1.43 6.13
C ILE A 21 5.07 -0.14 5.54
N ARG A 22 6.40 0.00 5.55
CA ARG A 22 7.10 1.21 5.11
C ARG A 22 7.96 0.91 3.90
N SER A 23 7.93 1.81 2.92
CA SER A 23 8.87 1.77 1.81
C SER A 23 10.30 1.89 2.34
N LYS A 24 11.22 1.12 1.75
CA LYS A 24 12.66 1.19 2.05
C LYS A 24 13.33 2.40 1.39
N PHE A 25 12.61 3.12 0.52
CA PHE A 25 13.08 4.37 -0.06
C PHE A 25 13.01 5.48 0.99
N THR A 26 14.13 5.74 1.65
CA THR A 26 14.28 6.78 2.67
C THR A 26 14.92 8.04 2.09
N HIS A 27 14.70 9.19 2.73
CA HIS A 27 15.43 10.43 2.40
C HIS A 27 16.95 10.25 2.45
N PHE A 28 17.45 9.39 3.34
CA PHE A 28 18.86 9.00 3.43
C PHE A 28 19.37 8.27 2.17
N SER A 29 18.51 7.47 1.53
CA SER A 29 18.81 6.87 0.23
C SER A 29 18.96 7.95 -0.84
N LYS A 30 18.21 9.05 -0.76
CA LYS A 30 18.34 10.21 -1.64
C LYS A 30 19.70 10.89 -1.44
N GLU A 31 20.11 11.14 -0.21
CA GLU A 31 21.38 11.78 0.14
C GLU A 31 22.64 11.00 -0.31
N GLN A 32 22.72 9.69 -0.04
CA GLN A 32 23.83 8.86 -0.54
C GLN A 32 23.84 8.69 -2.06
N SER A 33 22.69 8.89 -2.72
CA SER A 33 22.59 8.72 -4.16
C SER A 33 22.90 10.02 -4.91
N LEU A 34 22.84 11.19 -4.26
CA LEU A 34 23.21 12.49 -4.88
C LEU A 34 24.66 12.51 -5.38
N GLU A 35 25.53 11.65 -4.86
CA GLU A 35 26.90 11.45 -5.37
C GLU A 35 26.98 10.60 -6.66
N LYS A 36 25.88 9.99 -7.11
CA LYS A 36 25.82 9.08 -8.27
C LYS A 36 24.74 9.50 -9.29
N SER A 37 25.02 9.32 -10.58
CA SER A 37 24.17 9.70 -11.74
C SER A 37 22.65 9.48 -11.56
N GLU A 38 21.83 10.43 -12.05
CA GLU A 38 20.35 10.41 -12.08
C GLU A 38 19.75 9.09 -12.61
N HIS A 39 20.38 8.46 -13.60
CA HIS A 39 19.90 7.20 -14.16
C HIS A 39 19.97 6.04 -13.13
N LEU A 40 21.02 6.02 -12.30
CA LEU A 40 21.13 5.03 -11.21
C LEU A 40 20.11 5.31 -10.09
N MET A 41 19.74 6.58 -9.88
CA MET A 41 18.70 6.96 -8.92
C MET A 41 17.34 6.41 -9.34
N HIS A 42 16.92 6.68 -10.58
CA HIS A 42 15.61 6.24 -11.08
C HIS A 42 15.46 4.72 -11.08
N ASN A 43 16.53 3.98 -11.35
CA ASN A 43 16.49 2.52 -11.30
C ASN A 43 16.32 2.00 -9.86
N LYS A 44 17.04 2.59 -8.90
CA LYS A 44 16.95 2.20 -7.49
C LYS A 44 15.61 2.57 -6.87
N GLU A 45 15.08 3.74 -7.20
CA GLU A 45 13.75 4.20 -6.78
C GLU A 45 12.67 3.22 -7.28
N GLN A 46 12.66 2.91 -8.57
CA GLN A 46 11.72 1.94 -9.14
C GLN A 46 11.84 0.55 -8.51
N GLN A 47 13.07 0.07 -8.27
CA GLN A 47 13.28 -1.22 -7.61
C GLN A 47 12.71 -1.25 -6.19
N GLN A 48 12.91 -0.17 -5.42
CA GLN A 48 12.42 -0.08 -4.04
C GLN A 48 10.90 0.10 -3.99
N GLN A 49 10.34 0.90 -4.91
CA GLN A 49 8.89 1.04 -5.09
C GLN A 49 8.24 -0.32 -5.42
N TRP A 50 8.86 -1.07 -6.33
CA TRP A 50 8.40 -2.42 -6.68
C TRP A 50 8.48 -3.37 -5.49
N ALA A 51 9.58 -3.35 -4.72
CA ALA A 51 9.72 -4.17 -3.53
C ALA A 51 8.65 -3.84 -2.47
N TYR A 52 8.31 -2.57 -2.30
CA TYR A 52 7.25 -2.12 -1.40
C TYR A 52 5.87 -2.65 -1.84
N TYR A 53 5.53 -2.53 -3.12
CA TYR A 53 4.27 -3.09 -3.64
C TYR A 53 4.23 -4.62 -3.62
N HIS A 54 5.37 -5.27 -3.86
CA HIS A 54 5.47 -6.72 -3.75
C HIS A 54 5.21 -7.19 -2.31
N GLU A 55 5.81 -6.53 -1.31
CA GLU A 55 5.57 -6.85 0.11
C GLU A 55 4.09 -6.69 0.48
N LEU A 56 3.46 -5.61 0.00
CA LEU A 56 2.02 -5.41 0.18
C LEU A 56 1.20 -6.52 -0.49
N GLY A 57 1.55 -6.89 -1.72
CA GLY A 57 0.91 -7.98 -2.46
C GLY A 57 0.98 -9.32 -1.71
N GLU A 58 2.16 -9.69 -1.21
CA GLU A 58 2.33 -10.92 -0.43
C GLU A 58 1.50 -10.92 0.86
N ASP A 59 1.49 -9.81 1.60
CA ASP A 59 0.73 -9.70 2.84
C ASP A 59 -0.79 -9.77 2.62
N ILE A 60 -1.30 -9.29 1.48
CA ILE A 60 -2.74 -9.29 1.19
C ILE A 60 -3.25 -10.56 0.51
N LYS A 61 -2.38 -11.43 -0.03
CA LYS A 61 -2.76 -12.71 -0.70
C LYS A 61 -3.62 -13.63 0.15
N LYS A 62 -3.57 -13.48 1.47
CA LYS A 62 -4.31 -14.29 2.44
C LYS A 62 -5.76 -13.85 2.67
N PHE A 63 -6.21 -12.76 2.05
CA PHE A 63 -7.58 -12.23 2.20
C PHE A 63 -8.40 -12.46 0.93
N ASP A 64 -9.71 -12.62 1.10
CA ASP A 64 -10.65 -12.74 -0.03
C ASP A 64 -11.10 -11.37 -0.57
N GLU A 65 -11.11 -10.36 0.30
CA GLU A 65 -11.53 -9.00 0.00
C GLU A 65 -10.55 -7.98 0.55
N VAL A 66 -10.19 -6.99 -0.27
CA VAL A 66 -9.20 -5.96 0.05
C VAL A 66 -9.73 -4.59 -0.34
N PHE A 67 -9.62 -3.65 0.59
CA PHE A 67 -9.97 -2.25 0.37
C PHE A 67 -8.72 -1.36 0.38
N LEU A 68 -8.36 -0.82 -0.78
CA LEU A 68 -7.21 0.06 -0.98
C LEU A 68 -7.65 1.53 -0.93
N PHE A 69 -7.16 2.28 0.06
CA PHE A 69 -7.50 3.69 0.20
C PHE A 69 -6.32 4.55 0.62
N GLY A 70 -6.37 5.84 0.30
CA GLY A 70 -5.32 6.80 0.63
C GLY A 70 -5.36 8.09 -0.18
N PRO A 71 -4.50 9.08 0.15
CA PRO A 71 -4.50 10.40 -0.45
C PRO A 71 -3.76 10.50 -1.79
N THR A 72 -2.87 9.56 -2.11
CA THR A 72 -2.06 9.58 -3.34
C THR A 72 -2.45 8.45 -4.30
N ASP A 73 -1.90 8.46 -5.50
CA ASP A 73 -2.18 7.45 -6.52
C ASP A 73 -1.52 6.08 -6.26
N ALA A 74 -0.77 5.93 -5.18
CA ALA A 74 -0.12 4.66 -4.81
C ALA A 74 -1.10 3.47 -4.74
N LYS A 75 -2.34 3.72 -4.32
CA LYS A 75 -3.42 2.71 -4.29
C LYS A 75 -3.83 2.25 -5.70
N ALA A 76 -3.89 3.17 -6.66
CA ALA A 76 -4.25 2.88 -8.04
C ALA A 76 -3.10 2.16 -8.76
N GLU A 77 -1.85 2.57 -8.49
CA GLU A 77 -0.65 1.87 -8.95
C GLU A 77 -0.61 0.43 -8.44
N LEU A 78 -0.80 0.22 -7.13
CA LEU A 78 -0.86 -1.12 -6.54
C LEU A 78 -1.99 -1.94 -7.17
N PHE A 79 -3.21 -1.39 -7.27
CA PHE A 79 -4.33 -2.08 -7.91
C PHE A 79 -4.01 -2.53 -9.35
N ASN A 80 -3.35 -1.69 -10.14
CA ASN A 80 -2.93 -2.03 -11.51
C ASN A 80 -1.86 -3.12 -11.55
N ILE A 81 -0.99 -3.19 -10.54
CA ILE A 81 -0.01 -4.28 -10.38
C ILE A 81 -0.72 -5.58 -10.04
N LEU A 82 -1.61 -5.56 -9.04
CA LEU A 82 -2.36 -6.73 -8.59
C LEU A 82 -3.25 -7.30 -9.71
N LYS A 83 -3.90 -6.45 -10.50
CA LYS A 83 -4.72 -6.86 -11.65
C LYS A 83 -3.98 -7.60 -12.75
N LYS A 84 -2.65 -7.50 -12.80
CA LYS A 84 -1.82 -8.21 -13.77
C LYS A 84 -1.37 -9.59 -13.27
N ASP A 85 -1.57 -9.87 -11.98
CA ASP A 85 -1.18 -11.12 -11.35
C ASP A 85 -2.41 -11.99 -11.07
N HIS A 86 -2.45 -13.16 -11.72
CA HIS A 86 -3.55 -14.11 -11.67
C HIS A 86 -3.90 -14.60 -10.25
N HIS A 87 -2.98 -14.49 -9.29
CA HIS A 87 -3.27 -14.82 -7.89
C HIS A 87 -4.39 -13.94 -7.31
N PHE A 88 -4.60 -12.74 -7.86
CA PHE A 88 -5.60 -11.78 -7.39
C PHE A 88 -6.89 -11.78 -8.22
N ASP A 89 -7.02 -12.61 -9.26
CA ASP A 89 -8.17 -12.62 -10.16
C ASP A 89 -9.51 -12.88 -9.45
N LYS A 90 -9.47 -13.64 -8.35
CA LYS A 90 -10.65 -13.96 -7.54
C LYS A 90 -10.86 -13.03 -6.34
N MET A 91 -9.88 -12.18 -6.04
CA MET A 91 -9.94 -11.27 -4.91
C MET A 91 -10.84 -10.09 -5.25
N LYS A 92 -11.76 -9.74 -4.34
CA LYS A 92 -12.55 -8.52 -4.48
C LYS A 92 -11.68 -7.35 -4.02
N ILE A 93 -11.24 -6.52 -4.97
CA ILE A 93 -10.40 -5.35 -4.66
C ILE A 93 -11.16 -4.07 -4.97
N GLU A 94 -11.39 -3.27 -3.94
CA GLU A 94 -11.99 -1.94 -4.05
C GLU A 94 -10.93 -0.86 -3.83
N VAL A 95 -11.05 0.25 -4.57
CA VAL A 95 -10.11 1.37 -4.50
C VAL A 95 -10.88 2.66 -4.23
N SER A 96 -10.48 3.42 -3.20
CA SER A 96 -11.11 4.70 -2.88
C SER A 96 -10.13 5.80 -2.52
N GLN A 97 -10.44 7.04 -2.90
CA GLN A 97 -9.71 8.22 -2.46
C GLN A 97 -10.06 8.52 -0.99
N SER A 98 -9.05 8.85 -0.19
CA SER A 98 -9.25 9.28 1.19
C SER A 98 -8.25 10.39 1.56
N TYR A 99 -8.62 11.24 2.50
CA TYR A 99 -7.67 12.18 3.09
C TYR A 99 -6.71 11.49 4.06
N ASN A 100 -5.72 12.23 4.54
CA ASN A 100 -4.92 11.82 5.69
C ASN A 100 -5.81 11.66 6.91
N MET A 101 -5.82 10.45 7.47
CA MET A 101 -6.68 10.07 8.60
C MET A 101 -5.85 9.60 9.77
N THR A 102 -6.26 9.96 10.99
CA THR A 102 -5.75 9.36 12.24
C THR A 102 -6.10 7.88 12.31
N GLU A 103 -5.51 7.13 13.24
CA GLU A 103 -5.80 5.71 13.39
C GLU A 103 -7.29 5.43 13.62
N ASN A 104 -7.91 6.13 14.56
CA ASN A 104 -9.34 5.99 14.85
C ASN A 104 -10.21 6.33 13.64
N GLN A 105 -9.83 7.34 12.85
CA GLN A 105 -10.54 7.68 11.61
C GLN A 105 -10.41 6.60 10.55
N ARG A 106 -9.22 6.00 10.38
CA ARG A 106 -9.03 4.86 9.48
C ARG A 106 -9.86 3.65 9.91
N HIS A 107 -9.88 3.35 11.21
CA HIS A 107 -10.70 2.25 11.76
C HIS A 107 -12.19 2.49 11.49
N ALA A 108 -12.69 3.69 11.76
CA ALA A 108 -14.08 4.05 11.47
C ALA A 108 -14.40 3.94 9.97
N PHE A 109 -13.46 4.35 9.11
CA PHE A 109 -13.61 4.27 7.66
C PHE A 109 -13.67 2.82 7.15
N VAL A 110 -12.79 1.94 7.65
CA VAL A 110 -12.81 0.51 7.35
C VAL A 110 -14.12 -0.14 7.81
N LYS A 111 -14.56 0.17 9.05
CA LYS A 111 -15.85 -0.34 9.56
C LYS A 111 -17.02 0.11 8.70
N ALA A 112 -17.07 1.39 8.33
CA ALA A 112 -18.14 1.92 7.48
C ALA A 112 -18.15 1.28 6.07
N HIS A 113 -17.01 0.78 5.59
CA HIS A 113 -16.93 0.10 4.30
C HIS A 113 -17.47 -1.34 4.36
N PHE A 114 -17.09 -2.11 5.38
CA PHE A 114 -17.42 -3.55 5.47
C PHE A 114 -18.69 -3.88 6.27
N LEU A 115 -19.27 -2.92 7.00
CA LEU A 115 -20.53 -3.12 7.74
C LEU A 115 -21.78 -2.65 6.97
N ASN A 116 -21.61 -2.03 5.80
CA ASN A 116 -22.69 -1.59 4.92
C ASN A 116 -22.95 -2.64 3.84
#